data_AF-A0A1I7A6G3-F1
#
_entry.id   AF-A0A1I7A6G3-F1
#
_cell.length_a   1.000
_cell.length_b   1.000
_cell.length_c   1.000
_cell.angle_alpha   90.00
_cell.angle_beta   90.00
_cell.angle_gamma   90.00
#
_symmetry.space_group_name_H-M   'P 1'
#
loop_
_entity.id
_entity.type
_entity.pdbx_description
1 polymer ?
#
loop_
_entity_poly.entity_id
_entity_poly.type
_entity_poly.pdbx_seq_one_letter_code
_entity_poly.pdbx_strand_id
1 'polypeptide(L)'
;MRSVVYTAEIDDRFGAGKVSSRIGLSSPARLFNQHTALFEEIKAEHARKAVHCVLVDESQFLTREQVYALSEVVDQLDIPVLCYGLRTDFRGELFVGSQYLLAWSDKLVELKTICFCGRKASMVLRLDQAGRPYNEGEQVVIGGNERYVSVCRKHYKEALAEGSLTAILQRIRGTTSDC
;
A
#
# COMPACT_ATOMS: atom_id res chain seq x y z
N MET A 1 -19.58 -14.79 -11.75
CA MET A 1 -18.21 -14.77 -11.19
C MET A 1 -18.29 -14.25 -9.76
N ARG A 2 -17.79 -14.99 -8.76
CA ARG A 2 -17.82 -14.62 -7.33
C ARG A 2 -16.41 -14.30 -6.85
N SER A 3 -16.22 -13.10 -6.30
CA SER A 3 -14.98 -12.70 -5.62
C SER A 3 -15.13 -12.73 -4.10
N VAL A 4 -14.03 -12.97 -3.40
CA VAL A 4 -13.90 -12.73 -1.95
C VAL A 4 -12.90 -11.60 -1.75
N VAL A 5 -13.24 -10.62 -0.92
CA VAL A 5 -12.41 -9.45 -0.65
C VAL A 5 -11.96 -9.49 0.80
N TYR A 6 -10.67 -9.25 1.03
CA TYR A 6 -10.06 -9.09 2.33
C TYR A 6 -9.48 -7.68 2.48
N THR A 7 -9.52 -7.12 3.68
CA THR A 7 -8.78 -5.90 4.06
C THR A 7 -8.22 -6.07 5.47
N ALA A 8 -7.19 -5.30 5.82
CA ALA A 8 -6.56 -5.41 7.12
C ALA A 8 -7.49 -4.90 8.23
N GLU A 9 -7.56 -5.61 9.36
CA GLU A 9 -8.34 -5.21 10.54
C GLU A 9 -7.92 -3.84 11.08
N ILE A 10 -6.64 -3.50 10.93
CA ILE A 10 -6.08 -2.22 11.33
C ILE A 10 -6.61 -1.05 10.47
N ASP A 11 -7.15 -1.30 9.28
CA ASP A 11 -7.67 -0.25 8.40
C ASP A 11 -9.13 0.10 8.72
N ASP A 12 -9.32 1.10 9.58
CA ASP A 12 -10.63 1.62 9.97
C ASP A 12 -11.05 2.90 9.22
N ARG A 13 -10.25 3.36 8.23
CA ARG A 13 -10.40 4.67 7.57
C ARG A 13 -11.75 4.91 6.91
N PHE A 14 -12.47 3.84 6.55
CA PHE A 14 -13.78 3.90 5.88
C PHE A 14 -14.85 3.04 6.55
N GLY A 15 -14.63 2.66 7.82
CA GLY A 15 -15.48 1.74 8.59
C GLY A 15 -15.01 0.28 8.47
N ALA A 16 -15.16 -0.47 9.58
CA ALA A 16 -14.70 -1.86 9.67
C ALA A 16 -15.40 -2.77 8.64
N GLY A 17 -14.63 -3.65 7.99
CA GLY A 17 -15.16 -4.70 7.10
C GLY A 17 -15.58 -4.21 5.71
N LYS A 18 -14.98 -3.11 5.22
CA LYS A 18 -15.31 -2.56 3.90
C LYS A 18 -14.06 -2.03 3.21
N VAL A 19 -13.89 -2.37 1.93
CA VAL A 19 -12.94 -1.68 1.05
C VAL A 19 -13.66 -0.55 0.35
N SER A 20 -13.10 0.66 0.41
CA SER A 20 -13.65 1.85 -0.24
C SER A 20 -12.59 2.56 -1.07
N SER A 21 -12.96 2.97 -2.29
CA SER A 21 -12.11 3.71 -3.20
C SER A 21 -12.33 5.22 -3.07
N ARG A 22 -11.34 6.00 -3.49
CA ARG A 22 -11.42 7.48 -3.53
C ARG A 22 -12.44 8.02 -4.55
N ILE A 23 -12.95 7.18 -5.45
CA ILE A 23 -13.98 7.56 -6.44
C ILE A 23 -15.40 7.18 -5.99
N GLY A 24 -15.57 6.78 -4.73
CA GLY A 24 -16.88 6.50 -4.12
C GLY A 24 -17.40 5.07 -4.33
N LEU A 25 -16.63 4.18 -4.99
CA LEU A 25 -16.96 2.76 -5.04
C LEU A 25 -16.58 2.05 -3.74
N SER A 26 -17.36 1.04 -3.35
CA SER A 26 -17.08 0.28 -2.14
C SER A 26 -17.63 -1.15 -2.22
N SER A 27 -16.98 -2.09 -1.53
CA SER A 27 -17.38 -3.50 -1.45
C SER A 27 -17.26 -4.00 -0.02
N PRO A 28 -18.16 -4.89 0.44
CA PRO A 28 -17.93 -5.64 1.67
C PRO A 28 -16.60 -6.39 1.59
N ALA A 29 -15.86 -6.40 2.70
CA ALA A 29 -14.58 -7.08 2.82
C ALA A 29 -14.50 -7.80 4.16
N ARG A 30 -13.89 -8.99 4.14
CA ARG A 30 -13.52 -9.72 5.35
C ARG A 30 -12.29 -9.06 5.95
N LEU A 31 -12.23 -9.00 7.27
CA LEU A 31 -11.05 -8.51 7.95
C LEU A 31 -10.01 -9.63 8.09
N PHE A 32 -8.74 -9.30 7.88
CA PHE A 32 -7.63 -10.15 8.30
C PHE A 32 -6.77 -9.45 9.34
N ASN A 33 -6.24 -10.21 10.29
CA ASN A 33 -5.22 -9.80 11.23
C ASN A 33 -4.07 -10.82 11.23
N GLN A 34 -3.08 -10.66 12.11
CA GLN A 34 -1.89 -11.51 12.13
C GLN A 34 -2.18 -13.00 12.40
N HIS A 35 -3.37 -13.34 12.92
CA HIS A 35 -3.76 -14.70 13.25
C HIS A 35 -4.77 -15.31 12.26
N THR A 36 -5.23 -14.54 11.27
CA THR A 36 -6.18 -15.03 10.25
C THR A 36 -5.55 -16.15 9.42
N ALA A 37 -6.18 -17.32 9.43
CA ALA A 37 -5.80 -18.48 8.64
C ALA A 37 -6.37 -18.39 7.21
N LEU A 38 -5.78 -17.51 6.38
CA LEU A 38 -6.31 -17.15 5.06
C LEU A 38 -6.61 -18.35 4.16
N PHE A 39 -5.69 -19.33 4.09
CA PHE A 39 -5.89 -20.52 3.26
C PHE A 39 -7.14 -21.32 3.68
N GLU A 40 -7.28 -21.62 4.97
CA GLU A 40 -8.42 -22.40 5.48
C GLU A 40 -9.75 -21.64 5.32
N GLU A 41 -9.75 -20.33 5.54
CA GLU A 41 -10.94 -19.51 5.30
C GLU A 41 -11.36 -19.51 3.83
N ILE A 42 -10.41 -19.30 2.91
CA ILE A 42 -10.68 -19.26 1.47
C ILE A 42 -11.15 -20.63 0.97
N LYS A 43 -10.50 -21.72 1.44
CA LYS A 43 -10.89 -23.09 1.15
C LYS A 43 -12.31 -23.40 1.62
N ALA A 44 -12.66 -23.00 2.84
CA ALA A 44 -14.01 -23.16 3.37
C ALA A 44 -15.06 -22.35 2.56
N GLU A 45 -14.73 -21.12 2.17
CA GLU A 45 -15.60 -20.30 1.34
C GLU A 45 -15.81 -20.87 -0.07
N HIS A 46 -14.74 -21.41 -0.67
CA HIS A 46 -14.79 -22.07 -1.96
C HIS A 46 -15.63 -23.35 -1.91
N ALA A 47 -15.49 -24.16 -0.85
CA ALA A 47 -16.30 -25.36 -0.64
C ALA A 47 -17.80 -25.07 -0.48
N ARG A 48 -18.16 -23.94 0.15
CA ARG A 48 -19.56 -23.50 0.26
C ARG A 48 -20.13 -23.07 -1.08
N LYS A 49 -19.34 -22.32 -1.86
CA LYS A 49 -19.70 -21.84 -3.20
C LYS A 49 -18.44 -21.41 -3.93
N ALA A 50 -18.25 -21.91 -5.16
CA ALA A 50 -17.07 -21.63 -5.97
C ALA A 50 -16.65 -20.15 -5.94
N VAL A 51 -15.45 -19.91 -5.40
CA VAL A 51 -14.75 -18.62 -5.42
C VAL A 51 -13.89 -18.59 -6.68
N HIS A 52 -14.03 -17.52 -7.45
CA HIS A 52 -13.36 -17.37 -8.76
C HIS A 52 -12.16 -16.41 -8.68
N CYS A 53 -12.06 -15.64 -7.61
CA CYS A 53 -10.98 -14.67 -7.40
C CYS A 53 -10.96 -14.23 -5.93
N VAL A 54 -9.76 -14.06 -5.38
CA VAL A 54 -9.53 -13.42 -4.09
C VAL A 54 -8.85 -12.07 -4.31
N LEU A 55 -9.37 -11.03 -3.67
CA LEU A 55 -8.81 -9.69 -3.66
C LEU A 55 -8.35 -9.39 -2.23
N VAL A 56 -7.09 -9.01 -2.04
CA VAL A 56 -6.54 -8.63 -0.72
C VAL A 56 -6.07 -7.19 -0.80
N ASP A 57 -6.78 -6.30 -0.12
CA ASP A 57 -6.40 -4.90 0.02
C ASP A 57 -5.49 -4.69 1.25
N GLU A 58 -4.74 -3.60 1.25
CA GLU A 58 -3.75 -3.26 2.29
C GLU A 58 -2.76 -4.42 2.59
N SER A 59 -2.37 -5.15 1.53
CA SER A 59 -1.59 -6.38 1.59
C SER A 59 -0.19 -6.21 2.18
N GLN A 60 0.28 -4.97 2.35
CA GLN A 60 1.54 -4.70 3.04
C GLN A 60 1.51 -5.14 4.52
N PHE A 61 0.32 -5.29 5.11
CA PHE A 61 0.14 -5.74 6.50
C PHE A 61 0.09 -7.27 6.65
N LEU A 62 0.19 -8.03 5.55
CA LEU A 62 0.28 -9.48 5.61
C LEU A 62 1.58 -9.92 6.31
N THR A 63 1.50 -11.02 7.05
CA THR A 63 2.70 -11.72 7.51
C THR A 63 3.32 -12.56 6.40
N ARG A 64 4.56 -13.02 6.59
CA ARG A 64 5.23 -13.95 5.68
C ARG A 64 4.37 -15.21 5.45
N GLU A 65 3.85 -15.76 6.53
CA GLU A 65 3.07 -17.00 6.56
C GLU A 65 1.75 -16.81 5.80
N GLN A 66 1.16 -15.61 5.89
CA GLN A 66 -0.04 -15.27 5.14
C GLN A 66 0.23 -15.12 3.64
N VAL A 67 1.35 -14.49 3.25
CA VAL A 67 1.73 -14.42 1.83
C VAL A 67 1.98 -15.83 1.27
N TYR A 68 2.65 -16.70 2.04
CA TYR A 68 2.82 -18.11 1.67
C TYR A 68 1.47 -18.84 1.56
N ALA A 69 0.57 -18.64 2.52
CA ALA A 69 -0.77 -19.24 2.46
C ALA A 69 -1.56 -18.81 1.23
N LEU A 70 -1.37 -17.58 0.75
CA LEU A 70 -1.99 -17.10 -0.47
C LEU A 70 -1.41 -17.74 -1.74
N SER A 71 -0.12 -18.08 -1.78
CA SER A 71 0.42 -18.87 -2.91
C SER A 71 -0.17 -20.28 -2.92
N GLU A 72 -0.34 -20.90 -1.75
CA GLU A 72 -1.01 -22.21 -1.65
C GLU A 72 -2.48 -22.17 -2.11
N VAL A 73 -3.18 -21.03 -1.95
CA VAL A 73 -4.53 -20.86 -2.53
C VAL A 73 -4.49 -20.92 -4.06
N VAL A 74 -3.50 -20.29 -4.68
CA VAL A 74 -3.33 -20.33 -6.14
C VAL A 74 -3.00 -21.77 -6.57
N ASP A 75 -1.99 -22.38 -5.94
CA ASP A 75 -1.44 -23.66 -6.37
C ASP A 75 -2.38 -24.85 -6.09
N GLN A 76 -3.04 -24.86 -4.93
CA GLN A 76 -3.88 -26.00 -4.51
C GLN A 76 -5.34 -25.86 -4.90
N LEU A 77 -5.87 -24.63 -4.96
CA LEU A 77 -7.29 -24.39 -5.23
C LEU A 77 -7.55 -23.87 -6.64
N ASP A 78 -6.51 -23.52 -7.40
CA ASP A 78 -6.61 -22.91 -8.74
C ASP A 78 -7.45 -21.62 -8.72
N ILE A 79 -7.30 -20.82 -7.64
CA ILE A 79 -8.01 -19.55 -7.47
C ILE A 79 -7.01 -18.41 -7.58
N PRO A 80 -7.17 -17.47 -8.53
CA PRO A 80 -6.28 -16.33 -8.64
C PRO A 80 -6.43 -15.38 -7.44
N VAL A 81 -5.30 -14.98 -6.87
CA VAL A 81 -5.20 -14.02 -5.77
C VAL A 81 -4.56 -12.73 -6.28
N LEU A 82 -5.23 -11.59 -6.08
CA LEU A 82 -4.70 -10.28 -6.40
C LEU A 82 -4.50 -9.47 -5.12
N CYS A 83 -3.26 -9.07 -4.87
CA CYS A 83 -2.89 -8.27 -3.71
C CYS A 83 -2.66 -6.81 -4.09
N TYR A 84 -3.24 -5.89 -3.33
CA TYR A 84 -3.08 -4.45 -3.47
C TYR A 84 -2.51 -3.90 -2.17
N GLY A 85 -1.41 -3.13 -2.26
CA GLY A 85 -0.77 -2.59 -1.09
C GLY A 85 0.40 -1.67 -1.40
N LEU A 86 0.92 -1.03 -0.35
CA LEU A 86 2.08 -0.15 -0.44
C LEU A 86 3.39 -0.94 -0.50
N ARG A 87 4.30 -0.56 -1.40
CA ARG A 87 5.61 -1.21 -1.50
C ARG A 87 6.50 -0.90 -0.29
N THR A 88 6.64 0.39 0.01
CA THR A 88 7.56 0.91 1.04
C THR A 88 6.85 1.89 1.95
N ASP A 89 7.34 2.00 3.18
CA ASP A 89 6.91 3.00 4.14
C ASP A 89 7.49 4.40 3.83
N PHE A 90 7.22 5.38 4.69
CA PHE A 90 7.72 6.74 4.54
C PHE A 90 9.24 6.88 4.76
N ARG A 91 9.89 5.86 5.33
CA ARG A 91 11.35 5.76 5.48
C ARG A 91 12.01 5.15 4.25
N GLY A 92 11.21 4.59 3.34
CA GLY A 92 11.68 3.91 2.14
C GLY A 92 11.95 2.44 2.34
N GLU A 93 11.61 1.88 3.50
CA GLU A 93 11.81 0.48 3.83
C GLU A 93 10.60 -0.35 3.38
N LEU A 94 10.85 -1.61 3.02
CA LEU A 94 9.77 -2.52 2.64
C LEU A 94 8.90 -2.86 3.85
N PHE A 95 7.60 -2.97 3.62
CA PHE A 95 6.72 -3.67 4.56
C PHE A 95 6.93 -5.18 4.46
N VAL A 96 6.69 -5.90 5.56
CA VAL A 96 6.88 -7.37 5.62
C VAL A 96 6.05 -8.08 4.55
N GLY A 97 4.74 -7.79 4.45
CA GLY A 97 3.89 -8.41 3.42
C GLY A 97 4.39 -8.09 2.02
N SER A 98 4.77 -6.84 1.78
CA SER A 98 5.28 -6.39 0.47
C SER A 98 6.62 -7.03 0.12
N GLN A 99 7.50 -7.27 1.09
CA GLN A 99 8.78 -7.95 0.87
C GLN A 99 8.57 -9.35 0.29
N TYR A 100 7.65 -10.13 0.86
CA TYR A 100 7.37 -11.49 0.39
C TYR A 100 6.52 -11.50 -0.88
N LEU A 101 5.57 -10.57 -1.02
CA LEU A 101 4.81 -10.43 -2.27
C LEU A 101 5.73 -10.11 -3.45
N LEU A 102 6.70 -9.22 -3.28
CA LEU A 102 7.71 -8.93 -4.31
C LEU A 102 8.57 -10.16 -4.67
N ALA A 103 8.79 -11.07 -3.71
CA ALA A 103 9.62 -12.25 -3.91
C ALA A 103 8.88 -13.42 -4.58
N TRP A 104 7.59 -13.60 -4.26
CA TRP A 104 6.85 -14.83 -4.59
C TRP A 104 5.71 -14.63 -5.59
N SER A 105 5.28 -13.41 -5.88
CA SER A 105 4.17 -13.19 -6.82
C SER A 105 4.59 -13.48 -8.26
N ASP A 106 3.75 -14.21 -9.00
CA ASP A 106 3.97 -14.49 -10.43
C ASP A 106 3.99 -13.22 -11.30
N LYS A 107 3.23 -12.20 -10.87
CA LYS A 107 3.10 -10.93 -11.59
C LYS A 107 3.11 -9.75 -10.64
N LEU A 108 3.96 -8.78 -10.97
CA LEU A 108 4.06 -7.51 -10.26
C LEU A 108 3.66 -6.35 -11.18
N VAL A 109 2.72 -5.53 -10.72
CA VAL A 109 2.28 -4.32 -11.42
C VAL A 109 2.52 -3.12 -10.51
N GLU A 110 3.46 -2.26 -10.90
CA GLU A 110 3.72 -1.00 -10.19
C GLU A 110 2.74 0.07 -10.66
N LEU A 111 1.84 0.51 -9.78
CA LEU A 111 1.07 1.73 -9.97
C LEU A 111 1.93 2.92 -9.56
N LYS A 112 2.17 3.83 -10.50
CA LYS A 112 3.06 4.98 -10.31
C LYS A 112 2.30 6.29 -10.33
N THR A 113 2.72 7.21 -9.46
CA THR A 113 2.38 8.63 -9.55
C THR A 113 3.55 9.43 -10.12
N ILE A 114 3.36 10.72 -10.30
CA ILE A 114 4.35 11.62 -10.89
C ILE A 114 4.85 12.57 -9.81
N CYS A 115 6.17 12.67 -9.67
CA CYS A 115 6.79 13.68 -8.81
C CYS A 115 6.66 15.04 -9.50
N PHE A 116 6.65 16.14 -8.73
CA PHE A 116 6.58 17.50 -9.28
C PHE A 116 7.67 17.88 -10.30
N CYS A 117 8.74 17.09 -10.46
CA CYS A 117 9.71 17.24 -11.57
C CYS A 117 9.37 16.45 -12.84
N GLY A 118 8.19 15.83 -12.93
CA GLY A 118 7.80 14.97 -14.05
C GLY A 118 8.37 13.54 -14.00
N ARG A 119 9.34 13.24 -13.12
CA ARG A 119 9.87 11.88 -12.95
C ARG A 119 8.89 10.98 -12.18
N LYS A 120 9.01 9.67 -12.37
CA LYS A 120 8.29 8.65 -11.58
C LYS A 120 8.46 8.91 -10.08
N ALA A 121 7.36 9.03 -9.35
CA ALA A 121 7.37 9.05 -7.89
C ALA A 121 7.41 7.62 -7.36
N SER A 122 8.39 7.34 -6.50
CA SER A 122 8.66 5.99 -5.98
C SER A 122 8.86 5.97 -4.47
N MET A 123 8.81 7.13 -3.82
CA MET A 123 8.99 7.34 -2.39
C MET A 123 7.82 8.17 -1.86
N VAL A 124 7.55 8.06 -0.56
CA VAL A 124 6.52 8.85 0.11
C VAL A 124 7.19 9.64 1.23
N LEU A 125 7.06 10.97 1.20
CA LEU A 125 7.41 11.83 2.32
C LEU A 125 6.23 11.89 3.29
N ARG A 126 6.52 11.84 4.59
CA ARG A 126 5.58 12.18 5.65
C ARG A 126 5.94 13.58 6.17
N LEU A 127 4.95 14.49 6.14
CA LEU A 127 5.13 15.89 6.51
C LEU A 127 4.35 16.22 7.77
N ASP A 128 4.98 17.00 8.66
CA ASP A 128 4.33 17.54 9.84
C ASP A 128 3.35 18.67 9.47
N GLN A 129 2.67 19.25 10.47
CA GLN A 129 1.72 20.35 10.24
C GLN A 129 2.39 21.61 9.64
N ALA A 130 3.69 21.79 9.84
CA ALA A 130 4.47 22.88 9.26
C ALA A 130 5.00 22.54 7.84
N GLY A 131 4.73 21.34 7.32
CA GLY A 131 5.19 20.88 6.02
C GLY A 131 6.65 20.41 6.00
N ARG A 132 7.26 20.19 7.16
CA ARG A 132 8.62 19.66 7.27
C ARG A 132 8.60 18.14 7.15
N PRO A 133 9.46 17.55 6.31
CA PRO A 133 9.57 16.12 6.20
C PRO A 133 10.30 15.55 7.42
N TYR A 134 9.83 14.40 7.89
CA TYR A 134 10.50 13.63 8.93
C TYR A 134 10.45 12.15 8.58
N ASN A 135 11.48 11.42 9.03
CA ASN A 135 11.69 10.01 8.77
C ASN A 135 11.80 9.18 10.07
N GLU A 136 11.45 9.78 11.20
CA GLU A 136 11.41 9.13 12.51
C GLU A 136 9.96 8.90 12.96
N GLY A 137 9.75 7.94 13.88
CA GLY A 137 8.44 7.61 14.44
C GLY A 137 7.86 6.28 13.95
N GLU A 138 6.68 5.95 14.48
CA GLU A 138 5.95 4.71 14.19
C GLU A 138 5.60 4.61 12.70
N GLN A 139 5.79 3.41 12.14
CA GLN A 139 5.58 3.10 10.73
C GLN A 139 4.11 3.25 10.30
N VAL A 140 3.18 3.06 11.24
CA VAL A 140 1.74 3.05 11.01
C VAL A 140 1.09 4.08 11.92
N VAL A 141 0.60 5.17 11.35
CA VAL A 141 -0.34 6.07 12.04
C VAL A 141 -1.51 6.28 11.11
N ILE A 142 -2.66 5.77 11.54
CA ILE A 142 -3.93 5.92 10.83
C ILE A 142 -4.65 7.13 11.45
N GLY A 143 -5.06 8.08 10.62
CA GLY A 143 -5.89 9.22 11.07
C GLY A 143 -5.17 10.42 11.69
N GLY A 144 -3.88 10.67 11.39
CA GLY A 144 -3.16 11.88 11.84
C GLY A 144 -3.36 13.12 10.95
N ASN A 145 -3.04 14.31 11.48
CA ASN A 145 -2.98 15.60 10.72
C ASN A 145 -1.79 15.69 9.74
N GLU A 146 -1.18 14.55 9.42
CA GLU A 146 0.07 14.45 8.69
C GLU A 146 -0.22 14.37 7.19
N ARG A 147 0.65 14.97 6.38
CA ARG A 147 0.49 14.98 4.93
C ARG A 147 1.48 14.02 4.29
N TYR A 148 0.97 13.11 3.47
CA TYR A 148 1.80 12.21 2.68
C TYR A 148 1.96 12.73 1.25
N VAL A 149 3.20 12.85 0.77
CA VAL A 149 3.50 13.36 -0.57
C VAL A 149 4.40 12.39 -1.33
N SER A 150 3.92 11.89 -2.47
CA SER A 150 4.70 11.02 -3.35
C SER A 150 5.74 11.82 -4.15
N VAL A 151 7.00 11.39 -4.10
CA VAL A 151 8.12 12.05 -4.78
C VAL A 151 9.09 11.05 -5.41
N CYS A 152 9.96 11.52 -6.31
CA CYS A 152 11.06 10.71 -6.81
C CYS A 152 12.16 10.58 -5.75
N ARG A 153 12.99 9.54 -5.84
CA ARG A 153 14.08 9.27 -4.88
C ARG A 153 15.04 10.45 -4.68
N LYS A 154 15.33 11.23 -5.72
CA LYS A 154 16.19 12.43 -5.61
C LYS A 154 15.57 13.45 -4.65
N HIS A 155 14.34 13.84 -4.91
CA HIS A 155 13.66 14.87 -4.12
C HIS A 155 13.24 14.38 -2.73
N TYR A 156 13.07 13.08 -2.54
CA TYR A 156 12.94 12.49 -1.21
C TYR A 156 14.18 12.81 -0.35
N LYS A 157 15.37 12.49 -0.87
CA LYS A 157 16.64 12.73 -0.17
C LYS A 157 16.90 14.21 0.06
N GLU A 158 16.66 15.04 -0.95
CA GLU A 158 16.86 16.50 -0.83
C GLU A 158 15.90 17.12 0.18
N ALA A 159 14.62 16.73 0.17
CA ALA A 159 13.65 17.27 1.13
C ALA A 159 14.03 16.91 2.58
N LEU A 160 14.49 15.68 2.82
CA LEU A 160 14.98 15.26 4.15
C LEU A 160 16.25 15.99 4.57
N ALA A 161 17.22 16.15 3.66
CA ALA A 161 18.46 16.85 3.94
C ALA A 161 18.25 18.35 4.22
N GLU A 162 17.31 18.97 3.51
CA GLU A 162 16.94 20.38 3.69
C GLU A 162 16.00 20.60 4.89
N GLY A 163 15.23 19.58 5.28
CA GLY A 163 14.14 19.73 6.25
C GLY A 163 12.96 20.54 5.74
N SER A 164 12.83 20.73 4.41
CA SER A 164 11.75 21.51 3.80
C SER A 164 11.44 21.08 2.37
N LEU A 165 10.22 20.55 2.14
CA LEU A 165 9.74 20.26 0.79
C LEU A 165 9.46 21.57 0.02
N THR A 166 8.96 22.60 0.70
CA THR A 166 8.61 23.89 0.09
C THR A 166 9.83 24.57 -0.53
N ALA A 167 11.00 24.53 0.15
CA ALA A 167 12.24 25.09 -0.37
C ALA A 167 12.69 24.39 -1.67
N ILE A 168 12.46 23.08 -1.79
CA ILE A 168 12.75 22.34 -3.02
C ILE A 168 11.80 22.75 -4.16
N LEU A 169 10.51 22.88 -3.86
CA LEU A 169 9.50 23.31 -4.85
C LEU A 169 9.78 24.72 -5.39
N GLN A 170 10.20 25.65 -4.53
CA GLN A 170 10.52 27.02 -4.92
C GLN A 170 11.73 27.08 -5.86
N ARG A 171 12.80 26.30 -5.60
CA ARG A 171 13.99 26.25 -6.47
C ARG A 171 13.67 25.79 -7.89
N ILE A 172 12.73 24.84 -8.03
CA ILE A 172 12.32 24.32 -9.34
C ILE A 172 11.38 25.28 -10.07
N ARG A 173 10.53 26.02 -9.34
CA ARG A 173 9.65 27.02 -9.95
C ARG A 173 10.40 28.31 -10.32
N GLY A 174 11.43 28.67 -9.57
CA GLY A 174 12.30 29.83 -9.88
C GLY A 174 13.26 29.60 -11.04
N THR A 175 13.42 28.36 -11.52
CA THR A 175 14.22 28.05 -12.73
C THR A 175 13.39 28.07 -14.01
N THR A 176 12.06 28.20 -13.91
CA THR A 176 11.14 28.28 -15.06
C THR A 176 10.73 29.71 -15.44
N SER A 177 11.32 30.74 -14.83
CA SER A 177 11.01 32.16 -15.11
C SER A 177 11.93 32.85 -16.12
N ASP A 178 12.90 32.14 -16.71
CA ASP A 178 13.81 32.65 -17.74
C ASP A 178 13.57 31.99 -19.12
N CYS A 179 12.32 32.02 -19.60
CA CYS A 179 11.96 31.71 -20.99
C CYS A 179 10.92 32.73 -21.50
#